data_AF-A0A6E8WB02-F1
#
_entry.id   AF-A0A6E8WB02-F1
#
_cell.length_a   1.000
_cell.length_b   1.000
_cell.length_c   1.000
_cell.angle_alpha   90.00
_cell.angle_beta   90.00
_cell.angle_gamma   90.00
#
_symmetry.space_group_name_H-M   'P 1'
#
loop_
_entity.id
_entity.type
_entity.pdbx_description
1 polymer ?
#
loop_
_entity_poly.entity_id
_entity_poly.type
_entity_poly.pdbx_seq_one_letter_code
_entity_poly.pdbx_strand_id
1 'polypeptide(L)'
;MGLVRWPFWAVVCVFLSVPCGLVVSEQEQLEDIVQQPVHCERIDNSQWSRPGSANDWEPFHGRIGDRVLRCDCHDSVRTRRSEEYTVDQQPKLRNAVFVLSAFPATTVATDILIVNCGQLHVPAGTFRSIRAAFLPRTIRFVNIAQLTLDSFAFESDSPTRAQQVVTNPRDPHPILGPITLSFDRCQLDELPANVFHGAAIRSVLFSASSIGAIRSLAISTRFQQFLLSDTVVGSFARHAFKRAQMEQLHLHNVTMTGAWASQAWQGLIVGNSIQIRDSRFLQTIHPAAITESSTDELLLQGNVFNDAIAEEAFQLEIKLRVRLLDNSFNQLSSNLFRGIRISNETAWNAQPDILLERNLIDTFTITTDTSSFLVFPRNFSISLQAFRIAQLATCESTNVTFPAWSEIFFLQPFATTPRDHPDSYISVEQYRTQEGCDSEDNRLLIIILATLLGVAILGGAIGGFLCWRHYRRKEQMLILEQKVVQPRTYRETQILLKLETVGTLKTDF
;
A
#
# COMPACT_ATOMS: atom_id res chain seq x y z
N MET A 1 23.03 -8.42 -77.14
CA MET A 1 23.47 -9.10 -78.38
C MET A 1 24.80 -9.78 -78.05
N GLY A 2 25.00 -11.08 -78.03
CA GLY A 2 24.17 -12.24 -78.28
C GLY A 2 25.12 -13.46 -78.34
N LEU A 3 24.80 -14.49 -77.53
CA LEU A 3 24.94 -15.94 -77.80
C LEU A 3 26.37 -16.49 -78.06
N VAL A 4 26.85 -17.66 -77.60
CA VAL A 4 26.32 -18.98 -77.12
C VAL A 4 27.60 -19.87 -77.01
N ARG A 5 27.85 -20.85 -76.13
CA ARG A 5 27.13 -22.08 -75.76
C ARG A 5 27.90 -22.81 -74.63
N TRP A 6 27.17 -23.61 -73.87
CA TRP A 6 27.60 -24.62 -72.89
C TRP A 6 28.28 -25.85 -73.54
N PRO A 7 28.92 -26.76 -72.75
CA PRO A 7 28.25 -27.92 -72.09
C PRO A 7 28.75 -28.16 -70.64
N PHE A 8 27.92 -28.29 -69.60
CA PHE A 8 27.18 -29.46 -69.07
C PHE A 8 27.84 -30.84 -69.20
N TRP A 9 27.78 -31.61 -68.11
CA TRP A 9 28.24 -32.99 -67.84
C TRP A 9 29.55 -33.15 -67.06
N ALA A 10 29.47 -32.97 -65.73
CA ALA A 10 30.23 -33.75 -64.73
C ALA A 10 29.69 -33.46 -63.31
N VAL A 11 28.49 -33.96 -63.02
CA VAL A 11 28.01 -34.19 -61.65
C VAL A 11 27.59 -35.65 -61.60
N VAL A 12 27.93 -36.30 -60.48
CA VAL A 12 27.59 -37.65 -60.01
C VAL A 12 28.83 -38.54 -59.84
N CYS A 13 29.00 -39.03 -58.60
CA CYS A 13 29.95 -40.02 -58.09
C CYS A 13 31.26 -39.58 -57.40
N VAL A 14 31.22 -38.62 -56.47
CA VAL A 14 32.13 -38.62 -55.31
C VAL A 14 31.38 -38.15 -54.05
N PHE A 15 30.53 -39.01 -53.49
CA PHE A 15 30.08 -38.92 -52.10
C PHE A 15 30.02 -40.33 -51.55
N LEU A 16 31.14 -40.79 -50.97
CA LEU A 16 31.22 -41.86 -49.98
C LEU A 16 32.66 -41.89 -49.46
N SER A 17 32.80 -42.00 -48.13
CA SER A 17 34.02 -42.12 -47.32
C SER A 17 34.76 -40.84 -46.90
N VAL A 18 34.26 -40.20 -45.83
CA VAL A 18 35.08 -39.46 -44.86
C VAL A 18 34.79 -40.07 -43.48
N PRO A 19 35.80 -40.35 -42.64
CA PRO A 19 35.63 -41.17 -41.44
C PRO A 19 35.01 -40.40 -40.28
N CYS A 20 34.10 -41.09 -39.60
CA CYS A 20 33.54 -40.74 -38.30
C CYS A 20 34.61 -40.74 -37.19
N GLY A 21 34.44 -39.84 -36.21
CA GLY A 21 34.80 -40.15 -34.83
C GLY A 21 35.47 -39.00 -34.06
N LEU A 22 34.65 -38.29 -33.28
CA LEU A 22 34.91 -37.49 -32.06
C LEU A 22 34.43 -36.04 -32.16
N VAL A 23 33.11 -35.88 -32.26
CA VAL A 23 32.43 -34.74 -31.66
C VAL A 23 32.02 -35.19 -30.27
N VAL A 24 32.63 -34.57 -29.25
CA VAL A 24 32.17 -34.65 -27.86
C VAL A 24 30.79 -33.98 -27.84
N SER A 25 29.74 -34.77 -27.90
CA SER A 25 28.39 -34.34 -27.58
C SER A 25 28.30 -34.22 -26.05
N GLU A 26 28.15 -33.00 -25.54
CA GLU A 26 27.47 -32.78 -24.27
C GLU A 26 26.05 -33.34 -24.41
N GLN A 27 25.91 -34.60 -24.02
CA GLN A 27 24.64 -35.26 -23.89
C GLN A 27 24.09 -34.79 -22.55
N GLU A 28 23.23 -33.76 -22.57
CA GLU A 28 22.29 -33.50 -21.47
C GLU A 28 21.62 -34.84 -21.17
N GLN A 29 21.97 -35.43 -20.02
CA GLN A 29 21.22 -36.54 -19.46
C GLN A 29 19.83 -36.00 -19.17
N LEU A 30 18.91 -36.19 -20.12
CA LEU A 30 17.48 -36.14 -19.86
C LEU A 30 17.23 -37.17 -18.76
N GLU A 31 17.12 -36.71 -17.50
CA GLU A 31 16.56 -37.55 -16.45
C GLU A 31 15.17 -37.96 -16.95
N ASP A 32 14.94 -39.27 -17.14
CA ASP A 32 13.61 -39.78 -17.48
C ASP A 32 12.66 -39.45 -16.32
N ILE A 33 11.95 -38.33 -16.45
CA ILE A 33 10.90 -37.93 -15.52
C ILE A 33 9.74 -38.90 -15.72
N VAL A 34 9.60 -39.86 -14.80
CA VAL A 34 8.50 -40.83 -14.84
C VAL A 34 7.22 -40.13 -14.38
N GLN A 35 6.34 -39.83 -15.33
CA GLN A 35 5.01 -39.29 -15.05
C GLN A 35 4.08 -40.41 -14.57
N GLN A 36 3.38 -40.20 -13.45
CA GLN A 36 2.51 -41.21 -12.83
C GLN A 36 1.11 -40.63 -12.54
N PRO A 37 0.01 -41.30 -12.92
CA PRO A 37 -1.31 -40.80 -12.58
C PRO A 37 -1.56 -40.90 -11.06
N VAL A 38 -2.18 -39.88 -10.47
CA VAL A 38 -2.61 -39.93 -9.07
C VAL A 38 -3.82 -40.84 -8.93
N HIS A 39 -3.78 -41.78 -7.98
CA HIS A 39 -4.95 -42.58 -7.64
C HIS A 39 -5.87 -41.81 -6.68
N CYS A 40 -7.17 -41.78 -6.99
CA CYS A 40 -8.18 -41.12 -6.19
C CYS A 40 -9.21 -42.12 -5.69
N GLU A 41 -9.38 -42.20 -4.38
CA GLU A 41 -10.32 -43.08 -3.72
C GLU A 41 -11.45 -42.28 -3.07
N ARG A 42 -12.65 -42.86 -3.08
CA ARG A 42 -13.79 -42.28 -2.40
C ARG A 42 -13.77 -42.70 -0.95
N ILE A 43 -13.79 -41.73 -0.06
CA ILE A 43 -13.90 -41.95 1.38
C ILE A 43 -15.34 -41.67 1.78
N ASP A 44 -16.10 -42.74 1.99
CA ASP A 44 -17.41 -42.65 2.63
C ASP A 44 -17.19 -42.65 4.15
N ASN A 45 -17.71 -41.61 4.83
CA ASN A 45 -17.50 -41.19 6.23
C ASN A 45 -17.74 -42.23 7.36
N SER A 46 -17.16 -43.43 7.29
CA SER A 46 -17.34 -44.49 8.29
C SER A 46 -16.07 -45.02 8.97
N GLN A 47 -14.86 -44.64 8.54
CA GLN A 47 -13.64 -45.32 9.03
C GLN A 47 -12.49 -44.45 9.57
N TRP A 48 -12.53 -43.11 9.46
CA TRP A 48 -11.38 -42.26 9.87
C TRP A 48 -11.63 -41.26 11.00
N SER A 49 -12.53 -41.59 11.93
CA SER A 49 -12.56 -40.98 13.25
C SER A 49 -11.62 -41.73 14.22
N ARG A 50 -10.31 -41.44 14.19
CA ARG A 50 -9.44 -41.74 15.34
C ARG A 50 -8.93 -40.43 15.96
N PRO A 51 -9.23 -40.18 17.25
CA PRO A 51 -8.72 -39.01 17.96
C PRO A 51 -7.29 -39.32 18.41
N GLY A 52 -6.31 -38.54 17.97
CA GLY A 52 -4.94 -38.74 18.41
C GLY A 52 -3.91 -37.89 17.68
N SER A 53 -3.89 -36.58 17.97
CA SER A 53 -2.68 -35.74 18.05
C SER A 53 -3.14 -34.28 18.08
N ALA A 54 -3.06 -33.67 19.26
CA ALA A 54 -3.28 -32.23 19.44
C ALA A 54 -2.20 -31.45 18.68
N ASN A 55 -2.61 -30.78 17.60
CA ASN A 55 -1.98 -29.60 17.01
C ASN A 55 -3.10 -28.87 16.26
N ASP A 56 -3.25 -27.57 16.50
CA ASP A 56 -4.33 -26.70 16.05
C ASP A 56 -4.40 -26.52 14.52
N TRP A 57 -4.88 -27.54 13.83
CA TRP A 57 -5.41 -27.44 12.47
C TRP A 57 -6.73 -28.20 12.48
N GLU A 58 -7.84 -27.50 12.24
CA GLU A 58 -9.17 -28.08 12.37
C GLU A 58 -9.27 -29.45 11.66
N PRO A 59 -9.83 -30.47 12.34
CA PRO A 59 -10.02 -31.79 11.77
C PRO A 59 -10.93 -31.70 10.55
N PHE A 60 -10.77 -32.68 9.66
CA PHE A 60 -11.66 -32.96 8.55
C PHE A 60 -13.10 -33.21 9.06
N HIS A 61 -13.88 -32.14 9.27
CA HIS A 61 -15.30 -32.22 9.61
C HIS A 61 -16.13 -32.19 8.33
N GLY A 62 -15.99 -33.23 7.50
CA GLY A 62 -17.03 -33.53 6.52
C GLY A 62 -18.33 -33.72 7.30
N ARG A 63 -19.38 -32.99 6.93
CA ARG A 63 -20.72 -33.19 7.49
C ARG A 63 -21.13 -34.64 7.20
N ILE A 64 -21.96 -35.21 8.06
CA ILE A 64 -22.57 -36.52 7.81
C ILE A 64 -23.31 -36.44 6.45
N GLY A 65 -22.85 -37.20 5.45
CA GLY A 65 -23.36 -37.17 4.08
C GLY A 65 -22.42 -36.57 3.02
N ASP A 66 -21.30 -35.96 3.39
CA ASP A 66 -20.33 -35.42 2.44
C ASP A 66 -19.60 -36.55 1.70
N ARG A 67 -19.48 -36.39 0.38
CA ARG A 67 -18.84 -37.36 -0.53
C ARG A 67 -17.44 -36.84 -0.85
N VAL A 68 -16.44 -37.42 -0.20
CA VAL A 68 -15.07 -36.95 -0.31
C VAL A 68 -14.31 -37.83 -1.26
N LEU A 69 -13.65 -37.21 -2.23
CA LEU A 69 -12.72 -37.87 -3.14
C LEU A 69 -11.30 -37.49 -2.73
N ARG A 70 -10.55 -38.45 -2.20
CA ARG A 70 -9.16 -38.24 -1.76
C ARG A 70 -8.20 -38.81 -2.79
N CYS A 71 -7.29 -37.97 -3.27
CA CYS A 71 -6.20 -38.32 -4.16
C CYS A 71 -4.88 -38.24 -3.37
N ASP A 72 -4.31 -39.38 -2.98
CA ASP A 72 -3.10 -39.44 -2.16
C ASP A 72 -1.92 -40.02 -2.96
N CYS A 73 -0.88 -39.20 -3.14
CA CYS A 73 0.31 -39.61 -3.86
C CYS A 73 1.14 -40.67 -3.10
N HIS A 74 1.10 -40.71 -1.76
CA HIS A 74 1.82 -41.72 -0.98
C HIS A 74 1.16 -43.09 -1.07
N ASP A 75 -0.16 -43.15 -1.05
CA ASP A 75 -0.89 -44.42 -1.20
C ASP A 75 -0.80 -44.95 -2.64
N SER A 76 -0.76 -44.06 -3.64
CA SER A 76 -0.47 -44.44 -5.04
C SER A 76 0.87 -45.19 -5.19
N VAL A 77 1.90 -44.83 -4.40
CA VAL A 77 3.18 -45.56 -4.35
C VAL A 77 3.05 -46.92 -3.65
N ARG A 78 2.20 -47.03 -2.61
CA ARG A 78 2.00 -48.26 -1.84
C ARG A 78 1.22 -49.30 -2.63
N THR A 79 0.13 -48.92 -3.30
CA THR A 79 -0.70 -49.84 -4.10
C THR A 79 0.14 -50.48 -5.21
N ARG A 80 1.01 -49.71 -5.88
CA ARG A 80 1.92 -50.25 -6.90
C ARG A 80 2.96 -51.23 -6.33
N ARG A 81 3.50 -51.01 -5.14
CA ARG A 81 4.38 -52.01 -4.48
C ARG A 81 3.68 -53.33 -4.22
N SER A 82 2.35 -53.35 -4.19
CA SER A 82 1.57 -54.58 -4.04
C SER A 82 1.22 -55.26 -5.36
N GLU A 83 1.20 -54.53 -6.48
CA GLU A 83 0.82 -55.04 -7.80
C GLU A 83 2.01 -55.35 -8.72
N GLU A 84 3.17 -54.73 -8.49
CA GLU A 84 4.35 -54.87 -9.34
C GLU A 84 5.60 -55.16 -8.48
N TYR A 85 6.29 -56.28 -8.79
CA TYR A 85 7.51 -56.88 -8.18
C TYR A 85 7.27 -57.99 -7.14
N THR A 86 7.33 -59.28 -7.54
CA THR A 86 8.59 -60.08 -7.57
C THR A 86 9.86 -59.25 -7.50
N VAL A 87 10.55 -59.37 -6.36
CA VAL A 87 11.92 -58.97 -6.07
C VAL A 87 12.80 -59.00 -7.33
N ASP A 88 13.22 -57.83 -7.86
CA ASP A 88 14.59 -57.62 -8.42
C ASP A 88 14.82 -56.31 -9.21
N GLN A 89 13.87 -55.41 -9.40
CA GLN A 89 14.18 -54.07 -9.95
C GLN A 89 13.54 -52.96 -9.13
N GLN A 90 14.35 -52.29 -8.30
CA GLN A 90 13.99 -51.00 -7.70
C GLN A 90 14.27 -49.89 -8.73
N PRO A 91 13.26 -49.35 -9.44
CA PRO A 91 13.45 -48.05 -10.07
C PRO A 91 13.68 -47.02 -8.95
N LYS A 92 14.72 -46.19 -9.09
CA LYS A 92 15.01 -45.07 -8.19
C LYS A 92 13.84 -44.08 -8.26
N LEU A 93 12.83 -44.29 -7.41
CA LEU A 93 11.58 -43.51 -7.32
C LEU A 93 11.77 -42.10 -6.73
N ARG A 94 12.95 -41.49 -6.90
CA ARG A 94 13.26 -40.17 -6.34
C ARG A 94 12.73 -39.01 -7.19
N ASN A 95 12.43 -39.24 -8.47
CA ASN A 95 12.01 -38.20 -9.43
C ASN A 95 10.70 -38.58 -10.15
N ALA A 96 9.67 -39.00 -9.42
CA ALA A 96 8.36 -39.27 -10.02
C ALA A 96 7.47 -38.01 -9.92
N VAL A 97 7.03 -37.50 -11.08
CA VAL A 97 6.04 -36.42 -11.15
C VAL A 97 4.66 -37.04 -11.22
N PHE A 98 3.83 -36.75 -10.24
CA PHE A 98 2.44 -37.19 -10.26
C PHE A 98 1.62 -36.25 -11.16
N VAL A 99 0.75 -36.82 -11.99
CA VAL A 99 -0.14 -36.08 -12.88
C VAL A 99 -1.58 -36.33 -12.45
N LEU A 100 -2.31 -35.26 -12.15
CA LEU A 100 -3.73 -35.36 -11.82
C LEU A 100 -4.52 -35.63 -13.09
N SER A 101 -5.14 -36.81 -13.18
CA SER A 101 -5.96 -37.18 -14.35
C SER A 101 -7.26 -36.37 -14.37
N ALA A 102 -7.75 -36.08 -15.58
CA ALA A 102 -9.02 -35.36 -15.74
C ALA A 102 -10.16 -36.14 -15.09
N PHE A 103 -10.95 -35.46 -14.25
CA PHE A 103 -12.09 -36.06 -13.58
C PHE A 103 -13.21 -36.33 -14.60
N PRO A 104 -13.78 -37.54 -14.66
CA PRO A 104 -14.87 -37.86 -15.57
C PRO A 104 -16.15 -37.11 -15.21
N ALA A 105 -17.05 -36.95 -16.18
CA ALA A 105 -18.34 -36.27 -16.01
C ALA A 105 -19.27 -36.89 -14.95
N THR A 106 -19.02 -38.14 -14.57
CA THR A 106 -19.74 -38.91 -13.55
C THR A 106 -19.15 -38.73 -12.15
N THR A 107 -18.10 -37.92 -11.97
CA THR A 107 -17.52 -37.64 -10.67
C THR A 107 -18.53 -36.90 -9.81
N VAL A 108 -18.96 -37.53 -8.70
CA VAL A 108 -19.87 -36.92 -7.73
C VAL A 108 -19.17 -36.86 -6.38
N ALA A 109 -18.53 -35.71 -6.11
CA ALA A 109 -17.87 -35.41 -4.86
C ALA A 109 -18.30 -34.02 -4.37
N THR A 110 -18.58 -33.89 -3.07
CA THR A 110 -18.76 -32.58 -2.44
C THR A 110 -17.41 -31.90 -2.26
N ASP A 111 -16.38 -32.68 -1.91
CA ASP A 111 -15.02 -32.18 -1.69
C ASP A 111 -14.00 -33.07 -2.38
N ILE A 112 -13.06 -32.44 -3.08
CA ILE A 112 -11.91 -33.12 -3.69
C ILE A 112 -10.67 -32.71 -2.92
N LEU A 113 -9.96 -33.70 -2.39
CA LEU A 113 -8.79 -33.50 -1.54
C LEU A 113 -7.57 -34.17 -2.17
N ILE A 114 -6.59 -33.38 -2.60
CA ILE A 114 -5.33 -33.85 -3.19
C ILE A 114 -4.19 -33.60 -2.21
N VAL A 115 -3.48 -34.65 -1.79
CA VAL A 115 -2.57 -34.57 -0.64
C VAL A 115 -1.25 -35.29 -0.80
N ASN A 116 -0.25 -34.78 -0.07
CA ASN A 116 1.03 -35.43 0.20
C ASN A 116 1.79 -35.81 -1.08
N CYS A 117 1.91 -34.88 -2.01
CA CYS A 117 2.62 -35.10 -3.27
C CYS A 117 4.00 -34.44 -3.24
N GLY A 118 5.03 -35.15 -3.68
CA GLY A 118 6.37 -34.57 -3.88
C GLY A 118 6.32 -33.56 -5.02
N GLN A 119 6.09 -34.04 -6.24
CA GLN A 119 5.84 -33.21 -7.41
C GLN A 119 4.44 -33.55 -7.97
N LEU A 120 3.56 -32.56 -8.12
CA LEU A 120 2.24 -32.71 -8.71
C LEU A 120 2.08 -31.75 -9.89
N HIS A 121 1.69 -32.29 -11.03
CA HIS A 121 1.27 -31.56 -12.21
C HIS A 121 -0.25 -31.63 -12.35
N VAL A 122 -0.90 -30.48 -12.53
CA VAL A 122 -2.34 -30.37 -12.81
C VAL A 122 -2.51 -29.87 -14.25
N PRO A 123 -2.81 -30.77 -15.20
CA PRO A 123 -2.99 -30.42 -16.59
C PRO A 123 -4.21 -29.51 -16.83
N ALA A 124 -4.20 -28.85 -17.98
CA ALA A 124 -5.34 -28.10 -18.48
C ALA A 124 -6.61 -28.97 -18.57
N GLY A 125 -7.76 -28.42 -18.18
CA GLY A 125 -9.05 -29.10 -18.30
C GLY A 125 -9.29 -30.24 -17.30
N THR A 126 -8.46 -30.38 -16.25
CA THR A 126 -8.61 -31.44 -15.24
C THR A 126 -10.02 -31.51 -14.63
N PHE A 127 -10.67 -30.36 -14.43
CA PHE A 127 -12.01 -30.26 -13.85
C PHE A 127 -13.12 -29.99 -14.88
N ARG A 128 -12.77 -29.87 -16.17
CA ARG A 128 -13.67 -29.39 -17.22
C ARG A 128 -14.87 -30.29 -17.44
N SER A 129 -14.64 -31.61 -17.42
CA SER A 129 -15.67 -32.58 -17.80
C SER A 129 -16.73 -32.80 -16.71
N ILE A 130 -16.49 -32.34 -15.48
CA ILE A 130 -17.43 -32.45 -14.36
C ILE A 130 -18.70 -31.66 -14.70
N ARG A 131 -19.85 -32.34 -14.72
CA ARG A 131 -21.13 -31.69 -15.03
C ARG A 131 -21.45 -30.60 -14.01
N ALA A 132 -22.08 -29.52 -14.46
CA ALA A 132 -22.50 -28.40 -13.61
C ALA A 132 -23.28 -28.82 -12.34
N ALA A 133 -24.11 -29.87 -12.43
CA ALA A 133 -24.90 -30.39 -11.31
C ALA A 133 -24.07 -31.16 -10.25
N PHE A 134 -22.82 -31.52 -10.57
CA PHE A 134 -21.92 -32.29 -9.71
C PHE A 134 -20.64 -31.53 -9.36
N LEU A 135 -20.61 -30.22 -9.59
CA LEU A 135 -19.46 -29.40 -9.23
C LEU A 135 -19.20 -29.49 -7.72
N PRO A 136 -17.95 -29.73 -7.30
CA PRO A 136 -17.61 -29.79 -5.88
C PRO A 136 -17.82 -28.41 -5.23
N ARG A 137 -17.99 -28.41 -3.91
CA ARG A 137 -17.97 -27.19 -3.10
C ARG A 137 -16.54 -26.78 -2.79
N THR A 138 -15.65 -27.74 -2.56
CA THR A 138 -14.25 -27.45 -2.27
C THR A 138 -13.30 -28.34 -3.06
N ILE A 139 -12.19 -27.76 -3.49
CA ILE A 139 -11.04 -28.48 -4.03
C ILE A 139 -9.83 -28.02 -3.23
N ARG A 140 -9.17 -28.96 -2.56
CA ARG A 140 -8.08 -28.67 -1.61
C ARG A 140 -6.81 -29.39 -2.04
N PHE A 141 -5.74 -28.63 -2.20
CA PHE A 141 -4.38 -29.13 -2.37
C PHE A 141 -3.64 -28.96 -1.05
N VAL A 142 -3.11 -30.02 -0.47
CA VAL A 142 -2.47 -29.98 0.85
C VAL A 142 -1.14 -30.71 0.86
N ASN A 143 -0.10 -30.08 1.40
CA ASN A 143 1.25 -30.64 1.53
C ASN A 143 1.82 -31.08 0.16
N ILE A 144 2.02 -30.13 -0.74
CA ILE A 144 2.57 -30.39 -2.07
C ILE A 144 3.91 -29.68 -2.20
N ALA A 145 5.00 -30.44 -2.27
CA ALA A 145 6.35 -29.88 -2.26
C ALA A 145 6.71 -29.15 -3.57
N GLN A 146 6.12 -29.53 -4.70
CA GLN A 146 6.17 -28.77 -5.93
C GLN A 146 4.87 -28.98 -6.72
N LEU A 147 4.11 -27.91 -6.91
CA LEU A 147 2.84 -27.89 -7.62
C LEU A 147 3.00 -27.10 -8.93
N THR A 148 2.90 -27.80 -10.05
CA THR A 148 2.90 -27.22 -11.39
C THR A 148 1.47 -27.19 -11.92
N LEU A 149 0.99 -26.00 -12.26
CA LEU A 149 -0.33 -25.80 -12.85
C LEU A 149 -0.16 -25.42 -14.31
N ASP A 150 -1.00 -25.97 -15.18
CA ASP A 150 -1.11 -25.49 -16.56
C ASP A 150 -2.10 -24.32 -16.66
N SER A 151 -2.03 -23.58 -17.76
CA SER A 151 -3.09 -22.65 -18.13
C SER A 151 -4.41 -23.43 -18.25
N PHE A 152 -5.53 -22.85 -17.77
CA PHE A 152 -6.84 -23.52 -17.76
C PHE A 152 -6.90 -24.81 -16.92
N ALA A 153 -6.01 -24.99 -15.93
CA ALA A 153 -6.08 -26.12 -15.00
C ALA A 153 -7.45 -26.19 -14.29
N PHE A 154 -8.01 -25.05 -13.90
CA PHE A 154 -9.33 -24.93 -13.29
C PHE A 154 -10.33 -24.32 -14.27
N GLU A 155 -10.62 -25.06 -15.33
CA GLU A 155 -11.69 -24.76 -16.28
C GLU A 155 -12.97 -25.52 -15.91
N SER A 156 -14.12 -24.84 -15.96
CA SER A 156 -15.44 -25.47 -15.84
C SER A 156 -16.33 -25.08 -17.01
N ASP A 157 -16.90 -26.06 -17.70
CA ASP A 157 -17.91 -25.86 -18.75
C ASP A 157 -19.25 -25.43 -18.11
N SER A 158 -19.37 -24.16 -17.71
CA SER A 158 -20.65 -23.59 -17.31
C SER A 158 -21.38 -23.03 -18.55
N PRO A 159 -22.66 -23.36 -18.81
CA PRO A 159 -23.37 -22.87 -19.97
C PRO A 159 -23.63 -21.37 -19.83
N THR A 160 -22.95 -20.58 -20.64
CA THR A 160 -23.01 -19.12 -20.70
C THR A 160 -24.36 -18.53 -21.16
N ARG A 161 -25.46 -19.29 -21.19
CA ARG A 161 -26.73 -18.80 -21.79
C ARG A 161 -28.08 -19.16 -21.15
N ALA A 162 -28.14 -20.00 -20.10
CA ALA A 162 -29.43 -20.44 -19.54
C ALA A 162 -29.66 -20.19 -18.04
N GLN A 163 -28.69 -19.58 -17.34
CA GLN A 163 -28.84 -19.13 -15.94
C GLN A 163 -28.60 -17.62 -15.78
N GLN A 164 -28.94 -16.84 -16.80
CA GLN A 164 -29.48 -15.52 -16.52
C GLN A 164 -30.92 -15.72 -16.00
N VAL A 165 -31.24 -15.04 -14.90
CA VAL A 165 -32.59 -14.86 -14.34
C VAL A 165 -33.09 -15.94 -13.37
N VAL A 166 -32.39 -16.09 -12.24
CA VAL A 166 -33.06 -15.86 -10.94
C VAL A 166 -32.24 -14.81 -10.20
N THR A 167 -32.14 -13.62 -10.81
CA THR A 167 -31.79 -12.41 -10.09
C THR A 167 -32.97 -12.14 -9.17
N ASN A 168 -32.85 -12.49 -7.88
CA ASN A 168 -33.60 -11.78 -6.87
C ASN A 168 -33.14 -10.31 -6.96
N PRO A 169 -33.98 -9.35 -7.36
CA PRO A 169 -33.56 -7.96 -7.56
C PRO A 169 -33.14 -7.25 -6.25
N ARG A 170 -33.19 -7.97 -5.11
CA ARG A 170 -32.74 -7.52 -3.80
C ARG A 170 -31.43 -8.15 -3.33
N ASP A 171 -30.87 -9.12 -4.07
CA ASP A 171 -29.52 -9.64 -3.80
C ASP A 171 -28.51 -8.93 -4.72
N PRO A 172 -27.64 -8.06 -4.19
CA PRO A 172 -26.63 -7.37 -4.99
C PRO A 172 -25.48 -8.27 -5.46
N HIS A 173 -25.46 -9.54 -5.03
CA HIS A 173 -24.37 -10.48 -5.35
C HIS A 173 -24.75 -11.40 -6.52
N PRO A 174 -23.99 -11.38 -7.63
CA PRO A 174 -24.18 -12.38 -8.69
C PRO A 174 -23.92 -13.77 -8.12
N ILE A 175 -24.72 -14.77 -8.54
CA ILE A 175 -24.52 -16.18 -8.15
C ILE A 175 -23.16 -16.64 -8.72
N LEU A 176 -22.10 -16.45 -7.94
CA LEU A 176 -20.78 -17.01 -8.20
C LEU A 176 -20.87 -18.52 -7.95
N GLY A 177 -20.09 -19.30 -8.71
CA GLY A 177 -20.21 -20.75 -8.63
C GLY A 177 -19.83 -21.34 -7.27
N PRO A 178 -20.08 -22.62 -7.01
CA PRO A 178 -19.98 -23.18 -5.66
C PRO A 178 -18.54 -23.43 -5.18
N ILE A 179 -17.54 -23.39 -6.08
CA ILE A 179 -16.23 -23.96 -5.81
C ILE A 179 -15.35 -22.99 -5.00
N THR A 180 -14.82 -23.48 -3.90
CA THR A 180 -13.73 -22.88 -3.12
C THR A 180 -12.45 -23.64 -3.41
N LEU A 181 -11.47 -22.99 -4.05
CA LEU A 181 -10.14 -23.53 -4.31
C LEU A 181 -9.21 -23.16 -3.16
N SER A 182 -8.56 -24.15 -2.57
CA SER A 182 -7.63 -23.95 -1.45
C SER A 182 -6.31 -24.67 -1.69
N PHE A 183 -5.22 -23.94 -1.51
CA PHE A 183 -3.85 -24.44 -1.56
C PHE A 183 -3.22 -24.23 -0.19
N ASP A 184 -2.91 -25.31 0.51
CA ASP A 184 -2.35 -25.30 1.87
C ASP A 184 -0.99 -26.00 1.87
N ARG A 185 0.06 -25.30 2.31
CA ARG A 185 1.44 -25.82 2.30
C ARG A 185 1.85 -26.35 0.92
N CYS A 186 1.66 -25.52 -0.09
CA CYS A 186 2.00 -25.80 -1.49
C CYS A 186 3.13 -24.87 -1.95
N GLN A 187 4.07 -25.41 -2.74
CA GLN A 187 5.11 -24.61 -3.41
C GLN A 187 4.87 -24.59 -4.91
N LEU A 188 4.60 -23.41 -5.45
CA LEU A 188 4.38 -23.13 -6.87
C LEU A 188 5.54 -22.28 -7.39
N ASP A 189 6.18 -22.72 -8.47
CA ASP A 189 7.19 -21.89 -9.14
C ASP A 189 6.53 -20.71 -9.86
N GLU A 190 5.36 -20.95 -10.47
CA GLU A 190 4.56 -19.92 -11.10
C GLU A 190 3.06 -20.20 -11.06
N LEU A 191 2.28 -19.12 -11.09
CA LEU A 191 0.85 -19.14 -11.39
C LEU A 191 0.69 -18.70 -12.85
N PRO A 192 0.34 -19.63 -13.77
CA PRO A 192 0.32 -19.35 -15.20
C PRO A 192 -0.88 -18.48 -15.60
N ALA A 193 -0.85 -17.98 -16.83
CA ALA A 193 -1.95 -17.21 -17.41
C ALA A 193 -3.24 -18.05 -17.47
N ASN A 194 -4.39 -17.42 -17.18
CA ASN A 194 -5.73 -18.04 -17.28
C ASN A 194 -5.86 -19.38 -16.53
N VAL A 195 -5.13 -19.56 -15.43
CA VAL A 195 -5.19 -20.79 -14.62
C VAL A 195 -6.60 -21.04 -14.07
N PHE A 196 -7.31 -19.95 -13.74
CA PHE A 196 -8.71 -19.96 -13.34
C PHE A 196 -9.56 -19.56 -14.55
N HIS A 197 -10.50 -20.41 -14.94
CA HIS A 197 -11.40 -20.14 -16.05
C HIS A 197 -12.83 -20.66 -15.81
N GLY A 198 -13.82 -19.87 -16.23
CA GLY A 198 -15.24 -20.18 -16.04
C GLY A 198 -15.87 -19.53 -14.81
N ALA A 199 -17.19 -19.64 -14.69
CA ALA A 199 -17.98 -18.98 -13.65
C ALA A 199 -18.16 -19.80 -12.36
N ALA A 200 -17.58 -21.00 -12.32
CA ALA A 200 -17.81 -21.96 -11.25
C ALA A 200 -17.02 -21.67 -9.95
N ILE A 201 -15.96 -20.86 -10.03
CA ILE A 201 -15.04 -20.59 -8.92
C ILE A 201 -15.53 -19.36 -8.15
N ARG A 202 -15.84 -19.55 -6.87
CA ARG A 202 -16.23 -18.46 -5.95
C ARG A 202 -15.04 -17.91 -5.20
N SER A 203 -14.13 -18.74 -4.71
CA SER A 203 -12.98 -18.22 -3.96
C SER A 203 -11.72 -19.01 -4.23
N VAL A 204 -10.59 -18.30 -4.12
CA VAL A 204 -9.25 -18.87 -4.25
C VAL A 204 -8.45 -18.46 -3.02
N LEU A 205 -7.96 -19.45 -2.28
CA LEU A 205 -7.30 -19.28 -0.99
C LEU A 205 -5.93 -19.96 -1.03
N PHE A 206 -4.87 -19.21 -0.74
CA PHE A 206 -3.54 -19.79 -0.50
C PHE A 206 -3.17 -19.58 0.96
N SER A 207 -2.72 -20.66 1.61
CA SER A 207 -2.34 -20.70 3.02
C SER A 207 -0.97 -21.35 3.16
N ALA A 208 -0.07 -20.74 3.94
CA ALA A 208 1.25 -21.30 4.26
C ALA A 208 2.02 -21.80 3.01
N SER A 209 1.88 -21.10 1.89
CA SER A 209 2.31 -21.54 0.56
C SER A 209 3.32 -20.56 -0.06
N SER A 210 4.12 -21.02 -1.01
CA SER A 210 5.04 -20.15 -1.76
C SER A 210 4.67 -20.10 -3.24
N ILE A 211 4.63 -18.91 -3.82
CA ILE A 211 4.34 -18.67 -5.24
C ILE A 211 5.52 -17.87 -5.82
N GLY A 212 6.30 -18.45 -6.72
CA GLY A 212 7.48 -17.78 -7.30
C GLY A 212 7.11 -16.59 -8.18
N ALA A 213 6.27 -16.78 -9.21
CA ALA A 213 5.82 -15.68 -10.07
C ALA A 213 4.34 -15.78 -10.42
N ILE A 214 3.60 -14.69 -10.26
CA ILE A 214 2.23 -14.59 -10.77
C ILE A 214 2.29 -13.97 -12.16
N ARG A 215 2.06 -14.79 -13.19
CA ARG A 215 2.21 -14.40 -14.58
C ARG A 215 1.10 -13.44 -15.02
N SER A 216 1.34 -12.76 -16.14
CA SER A 216 0.36 -11.89 -16.77
C SER A 216 -0.92 -12.66 -17.06
N LEU A 217 -2.08 -12.06 -16.78
CA LEU A 217 -3.41 -12.66 -16.98
C LEU A 217 -3.67 -13.92 -16.13
N ALA A 218 -2.87 -14.20 -15.10
CA ALA A 218 -3.14 -15.34 -14.21
C ALA A 218 -4.51 -15.21 -13.54
N ILE A 219 -4.90 -13.99 -13.18
CA ILE A 219 -6.13 -13.69 -12.47
C ILE A 219 -6.94 -12.73 -13.34
N SER A 220 -7.83 -13.30 -14.16
CA SER A 220 -8.62 -12.55 -15.16
C SER A 220 -10.12 -12.84 -15.10
N THR A 221 -10.57 -13.52 -14.05
CA THR A 221 -11.97 -13.94 -13.85
C THR A 221 -12.63 -13.21 -12.69
N ARG A 222 -13.89 -13.56 -12.42
CA ARG A 222 -14.65 -13.04 -11.29
C ARG A 222 -14.55 -13.99 -10.11
N PHE A 223 -14.34 -13.44 -8.92
CA PHE A 223 -14.37 -14.17 -7.67
C PHE A 223 -15.26 -13.45 -6.67
N GLN A 224 -15.62 -14.12 -5.59
CA GLN A 224 -16.10 -13.49 -4.38
C GLN A 224 -14.89 -13.00 -3.60
N GLN A 225 -13.93 -13.91 -3.37
CA GLN A 225 -12.79 -13.67 -2.51
C GLN A 225 -11.51 -14.26 -3.10
N PHE A 226 -10.44 -13.47 -3.05
CA PHE A 226 -9.07 -13.93 -3.28
C PHE A 226 -8.25 -13.65 -2.03
N LEU A 227 -7.69 -14.71 -1.42
CA LEU A 227 -6.96 -14.63 -0.15
C LEU A 227 -5.57 -15.25 -0.27
N LEU A 228 -4.58 -14.52 0.22
CA LEU A 228 -3.22 -14.99 0.46
C LEU A 228 -2.96 -14.85 1.97
N SER A 229 -2.77 -15.96 2.69
CA SER A 229 -2.41 -15.97 4.12
C SER A 229 -1.12 -16.73 4.36
N ASP A 230 -0.19 -16.13 5.12
CA ASP A 230 1.06 -16.77 5.52
C ASP A 230 1.86 -17.26 4.31
N THR A 231 1.79 -16.52 3.20
CA THR A 231 2.38 -16.93 1.92
C THR A 231 3.60 -16.11 1.56
N VAL A 232 4.50 -16.72 0.80
CA VAL A 232 5.60 -16.02 0.14
C VAL A 232 5.25 -15.86 -1.32
N VAL A 233 5.27 -14.62 -1.82
CA VAL A 233 5.02 -14.32 -3.23
C VAL A 233 6.25 -13.67 -3.80
N GLY A 234 6.79 -14.24 -4.88
CA GLY A 234 8.00 -13.74 -5.49
C GLY A 234 7.74 -12.46 -6.28
N SER A 235 7.09 -12.51 -7.43
CA SER A 235 6.80 -11.30 -8.20
C SER A 235 5.42 -11.31 -8.86
N PHE A 236 4.85 -10.12 -9.02
CA PHE A 236 3.72 -9.92 -9.92
C PHE A 236 4.23 -9.45 -11.27
N ALA A 237 3.94 -10.22 -12.31
CA ALA A 237 4.11 -9.74 -13.67
C ALA A 237 3.12 -8.61 -13.96
N ARG A 238 3.46 -7.80 -14.97
CA ARG A 238 2.54 -6.80 -15.50
C ARG A 238 1.21 -7.46 -15.89
N HIS A 239 0.09 -6.86 -15.54
CA HIS A 239 -1.26 -7.35 -15.82
C HIS A 239 -1.61 -8.69 -15.16
N ALA A 240 -1.03 -9.02 -14.01
CA ALA A 240 -1.39 -10.21 -13.23
C ALA A 240 -2.90 -10.28 -12.93
N PHE A 241 -3.51 -9.15 -12.56
CA PHE A 241 -4.95 -9.04 -12.21
C PHE A 241 -5.81 -8.37 -13.30
N LYS A 242 -5.49 -8.56 -14.58
CA LYS A 242 -6.15 -7.79 -15.66
C LYS A 242 -7.65 -8.03 -15.70
N ARG A 243 -8.44 -6.98 -15.43
CA ARG A 243 -9.91 -7.00 -15.48
C ARG A 243 -10.55 -8.03 -14.53
N ALA A 244 -9.82 -8.44 -13.49
CA ALA A 244 -10.38 -9.26 -12.44
C ALA A 244 -11.45 -8.47 -11.66
N GLN A 245 -12.50 -9.16 -11.23
CA GLN A 245 -13.54 -8.56 -10.39
C GLN A 245 -13.74 -9.43 -9.16
N MET A 246 -13.75 -8.84 -7.97
CA MET A 246 -14.00 -9.57 -6.74
C MET A 246 -14.69 -8.72 -5.69
N GLU A 247 -15.20 -9.31 -4.62
CA GLU A 247 -15.70 -8.54 -3.48
C GLU A 247 -14.58 -8.24 -2.51
N GLN A 248 -13.69 -9.22 -2.28
CA GLN A 248 -12.64 -9.14 -1.27
C GLN A 248 -11.30 -9.59 -1.83
N LEU A 249 -10.27 -8.75 -1.68
CA LEU A 249 -8.87 -9.09 -1.95
C LEU A 249 -8.07 -8.93 -0.67
N HIS A 250 -7.62 -10.05 -0.09
CA HIS A 250 -6.96 -10.06 1.21
C HIS A 250 -5.54 -10.63 1.09
N LEU A 251 -4.57 -9.89 1.59
CA LEU A 251 -3.19 -10.31 1.78
C LEU A 251 -2.92 -10.20 3.28
N HIS A 252 -2.65 -11.32 3.95
CA HIS A 252 -2.41 -11.39 5.38
C HIS A 252 -1.12 -12.14 5.67
N ASN A 253 -0.19 -11.52 6.40
CA ASN A 253 1.11 -12.11 6.70
C ASN A 253 1.84 -12.61 5.43
N VAL A 254 1.82 -11.80 4.36
CA VAL A 254 2.43 -12.16 3.08
C VAL A 254 3.82 -11.54 2.97
N THR A 255 4.81 -12.32 2.56
CA THR A 255 6.15 -11.79 2.23
C THR A 255 6.30 -11.67 0.72
N MET A 256 6.40 -10.44 0.24
CA MET A 256 6.67 -10.11 -1.16
C MET A 256 8.17 -9.99 -1.37
N THR A 257 8.79 -10.93 -2.10
CA THR A 257 10.25 -10.95 -2.27
C THR A 257 10.74 -10.12 -3.45
N GLY A 258 9.89 -9.91 -4.45
CA GLY A 258 10.15 -9.18 -5.67
C GLY A 258 9.31 -7.90 -5.78
N ALA A 259 9.73 -7.01 -6.67
CA ALA A 259 9.07 -5.74 -6.90
C ALA A 259 7.65 -5.90 -7.45
N TRP A 260 6.79 -4.97 -7.06
CA TRP A 260 5.48 -4.82 -7.70
C TRP A 260 5.65 -4.01 -8.97
N ALA A 261 5.69 -4.71 -10.10
CA ALA A 261 5.83 -4.08 -11.40
C ALA A 261 4.69 -3.08 -11.68
N SER A 262 5.00 -2.02 -12.42
CA SER A 262 3.97 -1.10 -12.92
C SER A 262 2.89 -1.86 -13.71
N GLN A 263 1.64 -1.51 -13.47
CA GLN A 263 0.44 -2.11 -14.04
C GLN A 263 0.27 -3.60 -13.69
N ALA A 264 0.88 -4.09 -12.61
CA ALA A 264 0.64 -5.45 -12.11
C ALA A 264 -0.87 -5.65 -11.86
N TRP A 265 -1.52 -4.69 -11.22
CA TRP A 265 -2.94 -4.72 -10.90
C TRP A 265 -3.66 -3.67 -11.75
N GLN A 266 -3.90 -4.00 -13.02
CA GLN A 266 -4.63 -3.13 -13.95
C GLN A 266 -6.09 -3.55 -14.09
N GLY A 267 -7.02 -2.59 -13.96
CA GLY A 267 -8.43 -2.86 -14.21
C GLY A 267 -9.08 -3.76 -13.17
N LEU A 268 -8.50 -3.86 -11.98
CA LEU A 268 -9.01 -4.67 -10.88
C LEU A 268 -10.18 -3.95 -10.21
N ILE A 269 -11.33 -4.60 -10.09
CA ILE A 269 -12.51 -4.05 -9.43
C ILE A 269 -12.78 -4.88 -8.17
N VAL A 270 -12.68 -4.26 -7.00
CA VAL A 270 -12.90 -4.91 -5.70
C VAL A 270 -14.07 -4.27 -4.96
N GLY A 271 -15.23 -4.93 -4.95
CA GLY A 271 -16.48 -4.39 -4.43
C GLY A 271 -16.42 -3.91 -2.99
N ASN A 272 -15.82 -4.65 -2.06
CA ASN A 272 -15.85 -4.31 -0.64
C ASN A 272 -14.52 -3.73 -0.15
N SER A 273 -13.45 -4.53 -0.19
CA SER A 273 -12.19 -4.06 0.37
C SER A 273 -10.96 -4.77 -0.18
N ILE A 274 -9.92 -3.98 -0.42
CA ILE A 274 -8.54 -4.44 -0.57
C ILE A 274 -7.88 -4.31 0.80
N GLN A 275 -7.49 -5.44 1.39
CA GLN A 275 -6.85 -5.49 2.70
C GLN A 275 -5.46 -6.10 2.58
N ILE A 276 -4.45 -5.36 3.02
CA ILE A 276 -3.07 -5.83 3.11
C ILE A 276 -2.65 -5.64 4.56
N ARG A 277 -2.46 -6.76 5.27
CA ARG A 277 -2.21 -6.79 6.70
C ARG A 277 -0.95 -7.57 7.02
N ASP A 278 -0.19 -7.05 7.98
CA ASP A 278 0.95 -7.73 8.60
C ASP A 278 1.96 -8.27 7.56
N SER A 279 2.04 -7.60 6.40
CA SER A 279 2.78 -8.09 5.24
C SER A 279 4.11 -7.35 5.08
N ARG A 280 5.08 -8.02 4.48
CA ARG A 280 6.43 -7.51 4.28
C ARG A 280 6.78 -7.37 2.81
N PHE A 281 7.25 -6.19 2.42
CA PHE A 281 7.68 -5.87 1.07
C PHE A 281 9.19 -5.66 1.04
N LEU A 282 9.91 -6.58 0.40
CA LEU A 282 11.38 -6.56 0.36
C LEU A 282 11.96 -5.63 -0.71
N GLN A 283 11.18 -5.34 -1.76
CA GLN A 283 11.59 -4.50 -2.89
C GLN A 283 10.62 -3.34 -3.12
N THR A 284 11.06 -2.36 -3.91
CA THR A 284 10.26 -1.19 -4.27
C THR A 284 8.92 -1.55 -4.92
N ILE A 285 7.87 -0.81 -4.54
CA ILE A 285 6.59 -0.78 -5.26
C ILE A 285 6.69 0.31 -6.32
N HIS A 286 6.63 -0.08 -7.60
CA HIS A 286 6.80 0.85 -8.71
C HIS A 286 5.59 1.79 -8.88
N PRO A 287 5.77 2.94 -9.56
CA PRO A 287 4.67 3.82 -9.93
C PRO A 287 3.59 3.09 -10.73
N ALA A 288 2.32 3.44 -10.50
CA ALA A 288 1.16 2.83 -11.14
C ALA A 288 1.13 1.28 -11.03
N ALA A 289 1.69 0.70 -9.96
CA ALA A 289 1.61 -0.74 -9.69
C ALA A 289 0.14 -1.21 -9.67
N ILE A 290 -0.72 -0.40 -9.06
CA ILE A 290 -2.18 -0.52 -9.14
C ILE A 290 -2.71 0.64 -9.99
N THR A 291 -3.44 0.33 -11.06
CA THR A 291 -3.94 1.34 -12.00
C THR A 291 -5.30 0.97 -12.58
N GLU A 292 -6.09 1.96 -12.96
CA GLU A 292 -7.44 1.79 -13.53
C GLU A 292 -8.34 0.86 -12.68
N SER A 293 -8.12 0.86 -11.37
CA SER A 293 -8.72 -0.10 -10.45
C SER A 293 -9.66 0.62 -9.48
N SER A 294 -10.61 -0.08 -8.88
CA SER A 294 -11.58 0.53 -7.96
C SER A 294 -11.88 -0.34 -6.75
N THR A 295 -12.12 0.31 -5.60
CA THR A 295 -12.59 -0.37 -4.38
C THR A 295 -13.36 0.54 -3.44
N ASP A 296 -14.20 -0.03 -2.57
CA ASP A 296 -14.90 0.73 -1.54
C ASP A 296 -13.93 1.15 -0.42
N GLU A 297 -13.10 0.22 0.07
CA GLU A 297 -12.10 0.46 1.12
C GLU A 297 -10.71 -0.09 0.76
N LEU A 298 -9.68 0.74 0.95
CA LEU A 298 -8.27 0.31 0.94
C LEU A 298 -7.72 0.35 2.36
N LEU A 299 -7.29 -0.80 2.88
CA LEU A 299 -6.68 -0.94 4.21
C LEU A 299 -5.26 -1.51 4.08
N LEU A 300 -4.28 -0.72 4.51
CA LEU A 300 -2.90 -1.14 4.73
C LEU A 300 -2.62 -1.08 6.24
N GLN A 301 -2.46 -2.23 6.89
CA GLN A 301 -2.26 -2.29 8.34
C GLN A 301 -1.05 -3.15 8.72
N GLY A 302 -0.20 -2.66 9.63
CA GLY A 302 0.89 -3.49 10.18
C GLY A 302 1.94 -3.91 9.15
N ASN A 303 2.02 -3.23 8.00
CA ASN A 303 2.94 -3.65 6.93
C ASN A 303 4.32 -3.03 7.10
N VAL A 304 5.33 -3.73 6.58
CA VAL A 304 6.73 -3.26 6.56
C VAL A 304 7.21 -3.16 5.12
N PHE A 305 7.54 -1.94 4.69
CA PHE A 305 8.10 -1.64 3.38
C PHE A 305 9.60 -1.35 3.52
N ASN A 306 10.44 -2.35 3.24
CA ASN A 306 11.88 -2.27 3.48
C ASN A 306 12.62 -1.30 2.53
N ASP A 307 12.11 -1.08 1.32
CA ASP A 307 12.80 -0.31 0.28
C ASP A 307 12.12 1.05 0.07
N ALA A 308 11.28 1.20 -0.94
CA ALA A 308 10.48 2.41 -1.15
C ALA A 308 9.09 2.12 -1.72
N ILE A 309 8.14 3.01 -1.44
CA ILE A 309 6.92 3.12 -2.24
C ILE A 309 7.05 4.32 -3.16
N ALA A 310 7.05 4.07 -4.47
CA ALA A 310 7.22 5.10 -5.46
C ALA A 310 6.01 6.05 -5.52
N GLU A 311 6.19 7.19 -6.20
CA GLU A 311 5.12 8.13 -6.45
C GLU A 311 3.96 7.51 -7.25
N GLU A 312 2.73 7.93 -6.95
CA GLU A 312 1.52 7.43 -7.62
C GLU A 312 1.47 5.90 -7.76
N ALA A 313 2.02 5.15 -6.80
CA ALA A 313 1.95 3.68 -6.80
C ALA A 313 0.50 3.17 -6.85
N PHE A 314 -0.42 3.95 -6.27
CA PHE A 314 -1.84 3.69 -6.17
C PHE A 314 -2.64 4.66 -7.05
N GLN A 315 -3.01 4.22 -8.25
CA GLN A 315 -3.95 4.91 -9.13
C GLN A 315 -5.31 4.20 -9.07
N LEU A 316 -6.07 4.52 -8.02
CA LEU A 316 -7.28 3.80 -7.60
C LEU A 316 -8.47 4.75 -7.45
N GLU A 317 -9.65 4.28 -7.84
CA GLU A 317 -10.93 4.90 -7.48
C GLU A 317 -11.45 4.33 -6.16
N ILE A 318 -11.64 5.20 -5.16
CA ILE A 318 -12.09 4.84 -3.81
C ILE A 318 -13.51 5.35 -3.58
N LYS A 319 -14.39 4.50 -3.05
CA LYS A 319 -15.78 4.90 -2.74
C LYS A 319 -15.98 5.42 -1.34
N LEU A 320 -15.39 4.76 -0.34
CA LEU A 320 -15.64 5.04 1.08
C LEU A 320 -14.39 5.58 1.78
N ARG A 321 -13.28 4.83 1.83
CA ARG A 321 -12.14 5.22 2.68
C ARG A 321 -10.80 4.57 2.32
N VAL A 322 -9.72 5.22 2.76
CA VAL A 322 -8.35 4.70 2.74
C VAL A 322 -7.79 4.74 4.17
N ARG A 323 -7.24 3.63 4.65
CA ARG A 323 -6.67 3.51 6.00
C ARG A 323 -5.25 2.97 5.92
N LEU A 324 -4.28 3.74 6.42
CA LEU A 324 -2.92 3.29 6.65
C LEU A 324 -2.68 3.32 8.16
N LEU A 325 -2.60 2.15 8.77
CA LEU A 325 -2.50 1.99 10.22
C LEU A 325 -1.23 1.21 10.57
N ASP A 326 -0.43 1.69 11.51
CA ASP A 326 0.68 0.91 12.09
C ASP A 326 1.68 0.38 11.04
N ASN A 327 1.88 1.09 9.91
CA ASN A 327 2.84 0.67 8.88
C ASN A 327 4.21 1.31 9.12
N SER A 328 5.26 0.57 8.74
CA SER A 328 6.64 1.03 8.72
C SER A 328 7.14 1.16 7.29
N PHE A 329 7.59 2.35 6.90
CA PHE A 329 8.14 2.65 5.58
C PHE A 329 9.60 3.04 5.71
N ASN A 330 10.48 2.42 4.94
CA ASN A 330 11.86 2.90 4.87
C ASN A 330 11.91 4.27 4.14
N GLN A 331 11.30 4.35 2.95
CA GLN A 331 11.10 5.59 2.21
C GLN A 331 9.66 5.69 1.68
N LEU A 332 9.06 6.87 1.83
CA LEU A 332 7.71 7.19 1.35
C LEU A 332 7.74 8.43 0.45
N SER A 333 7.15 8.33 -0.74
CA SER A 333 7.00 9.48 -1.64
C SER A 333 5.88 10.43 -1.18
N SER A 334 6.12 11.74 -1.26
CA SER A 334 5.11 12.78 -1.00
C SER A 334 3.91 12.72 -1.95
N ASN A 335 4.10 12.16 -3.15
CA ASN A 335 3.09 12.04 -4.20
C ASN A 335 2.35 10.67 -4.19
N LEU A 336 2.45 9.90 -3.10
CA LEU A 336 1.82 8.57 -3.04
C LEU A 336 0.31 8.60 -3.35
N PHE A 337 -0.42 9.52 -2.72
CA PHE A 337 -1.87 9.60 -2.79
C PHE A 337 -2.39 10.37 -4.01
N ARG A 338 -1.52 10.99 -4.79
CA ARG A 338 -1.90 11.83 -5.94
C ARG A 338 -2.71 11.07 -7.00
N GLY A 339 -2.45 9.77 -7.13
CA GLY A 339 -3.17 8.87 -8.04
C GLY A 339 -4.56 8.45 -7.55
N ILE A 340 -4.91 8.67 -6.29
CA ILE A 340 -6.19 8.25 -5.70
C ILE A 340 -7.29 9.24 -6.10
N ARG A 341 -8.43 8.70 -6.53
CA ARG A 341 -9.60 9.46 -6.98
C ARG A 341 -10.86 8.98 -6.28
N ILE A 342 -11.84 9.85 -6.15
CA ILE A 342 -13.19 9.47 -5.68
C ILE A 342 -13.90 8.77 -6.83
N SER A 343 -14.57 7.66 -6.55
CA SER A 343 -15.41 6.99 -7.55
C SER A 343 -16.55 7.90 -8.02
N ASN A 344 -16.83 7.88 -9.32
CA ASN A 344 -17.93 8.65 -9.91
C ASN A 344 -19.30 8.30 -9.30
N GLU A 345 -19.45 7.09 -8.76
CA GLU A 345 -20.69 6.63 -8.12
C GLU A 345 -20.98 7.35 -6.80
N THR A 346 -19.94 7.68 -6.03
CA THR A 346 -20.06 8.29 -4.69
C THR A 346 -19.66 9.76 -4.65
N ALA A 347 -19.07 10.29 -5.72
CA ALA A 347 -18.55 11.67 -5.81
C ALA A 347 -19.55 12.77 -5.39
N TRP A 348 -20.85 12.52 -5.47
CA TRP A 348 -21.90 13.49 -5.12
C TRP A 348 -22.48 13.32 -3.72
N ASN A 349 -22.33 12.15 -3.10
CA ASN A 349 -23.14 11.74 -1.94
C ASN A 349 -22.33 11.58 -0.64
N ALA A 350 -21.03 11.34 -0.73
CA ALA A 350 -20.17 11.14 0.43
C ALA A 350 -18.79 11.73 0.17
N GLN A 351 -18.18 12.26 1.22
CA GLN A 351 -16.78 12.68 1.21
C GLN A 351 -15.93 11.54 1.78
N PRO A 352 -15.15 10.80 0.96
CA PRO A 352 -14.33 9.71 1.47
C PRO A 352 -13.26 10.22 2.44
N ASP A 353 -12.82 9.37 3.37
CA ASP A 353 -11.78 9.68 4.35
C ASP A 353 -10.45 8.98 4.06
N ILE A 354 -9.35 9.67 4.32
CA ILE A 354 -7.99 9.13 4.36
C ILE A 354 -7.51 9.22 5.81
N LEU A 355 -7.38 8.07 6.46
CA LEU A 355 -6.88 7.93 7.82
C LEU A 355 -5.45 7.40 7.82
N LEU A 356 -4.54 8.17 8.41
CA LEU A 356 -3.14 7.82 8.62
C LEU A 356 -2.88 7.80 10.12
N GLU A 357 -2.69 6.61 10.70
CA GLU A 357 -2.59 6.43 12.15
C GLU A 357 -1.35 5.59 12.51
N ARG A 358 -0.54 6.09 13.44
CA ARG A 358 0.63 5.39 14.00
C ARG A 358 1.60 4.82 12.95
N ASN A 359 1.76 5.51 11.82
CA ASN A 359 2.74 5.11 10.81
C ASN A 359 4.14 5.62 11.16
N LEU A 360 5.16 4.90 10.72
CA LEU A 360 6.57 5.22 10.89
C LEU A 360 7.25 5.33 9.52
N ILE A 361 8.00 6.39 9.28
CA ILE A 361 8.93 6.52 8.14
C ILE A 361 10.36 6.58 8.67
N ASP A 362 11.30 5.82 8.10
CA ASP A 362 12.73 5.95 8.44
C ASP A 362 13.34 7.21 7.85
N THR A 363 13.20 7.40 6.54
CA THR A 363 13.80 8.53 5.81
C THR A 363 12.72 9.33 5.08
N PHE A 364 12.59 10.61 5.44
CA PHE A 364 11.70 11.54 4.76
C PHE A 364 12.50 12.57 3.96
N THR A 365 12.40 12.53 2.64
CA THR A 365 13.11 13.46 1.75
C THR A 365 12.22 14.65 1.42
N ILE A 366 12.49 15.81 2.00
CA ILE A 366 11.86 17.08 1.59
C ILE A 366 12.53 17.54 0.30
N THR A 367 11.81 17.49 -0.81
CA THR A 367 12.26 18.14 -2.04
C THR A 367 12.03 19.64 -1.91
N THR A 368 13.08 20.43 -2.12
CA THR A 368 13.14 21.89 -1.90
C THR A 368 12.04 22.70 -2.59
N ASP A 369 11.42 22.15 -3.63
CA ASP A 369 10.43 22.84 -4.46
C ASP A 369 9.02 22.82 -3.85
N THR A 370 8.75 21.92 -2.91
CA THR A 370 7.47 21.82 -2.20
C THR A 370 7.71 21.34 -0.77
N SER A 371 7.64 22.23 0.22
CA SER A 371 7.67 21.89 1.65
C SER A 371 6.46 21.06 2.11
N SER A 372 5.63 20.54 1.20
CA SER A 372 4.44 19.76 1.52
C SER A 372 4.80 18.37 2.04
N PHE A 373 4.25 17.99 3.19
CA PHE A 373 4.48 16.67 3.77
C PHE A 373 3.99 15.53 2.86
N LEU A 374 2.69 15.52 2.55
CA LEU A 374 2.04 14.57 1.63
C LEU A 374 1.02 15.33 0.79
N VAL A 375 0.95 15.00 -0.51
CA VAL A 375 0.01 15.59 -1.45
C VAL A 375 -1.24 14.73 -1.51
N PHE A 376 -2.34 15.25 -0.97
CA PHE A 376 -3.63 14.56 -0.98
C PHE A 376 -4.53 15.04 -2.11
N PRO A 377 -5.36 14.15 -2.68
CA PRO A 377 -6.39 14.54 -3.63
C PRO A 377 -7.42 15.47 -2.99
N ARG A 378 -7.97 16.39 -3.80
CA ARG A 378 -9.04 17.30 -3.35
C ARG A 378 -10.30 16.49 -3.00
N ASN A 379 -11.11 17.03 -2.09
CA ASN A 379 -12.39 16.45 -1.67
C ASN A 379 -12.31 15.15 -0.87
N PHE A 380 -11.14 14.79 -0.33
CA PHE A 380 -11.05 13.80 0.73
C PHE A 380 -11.01 14.50 2.09
N SER A 381 -11.63 13.90 3.10
CA SER A 381 -11.36 14.28 4.50
C SER A 381 -10.08 13.57 4.95
N ILE A 382 -9.19 14.28 5.64
CA ILE A 382 -7.87 13.74 5.99
C ILE A 382 -7.72 13.77 7.50
N SER A 383 -7.38 12.62 8.09
CA SER A 383 -7.08 12.46 9.51
C SER A 383 -5.68 11.89 9.65
N LEU A 384 -4.80 12.67 10.27
CA LEU A 384 -3.43 12.26 10.60
C LEU A 384 -3.34 12.13 12.12
N GLN A 385 -2.83 11.01 12.61
CA GLN A 385 -2.67 10.75 14.04
C GLN A 385 -1.34 10.05 14.32
N ALA A 386 -0.53 10.64 15.19
CA ALA A 386 0.73 10.04 15.67
C ALA A 386 1.65 9.54 14.53
N PHE A 387 1.89 10.35 13.52
CA PHE A 387 2.76 10.01 12.40
C PHE A 387 4.23 10.26 12.77
N ARG A 388 5.08 9.22 12.74
CA ARG A 388 6.46 9.30 13.20
C ARG A 388 7.45 9.25 12.04
N ILE A 389 8.48 10.07 12.11
CA ILE A 389 9.58 10.16 11.17
C ILE A 389 10.86 9.96 11.96
N ALA A 390 11.56 8.88 11.70
CA ALA A 390 12.73 8.46 12.45
C ALA A 390 14.02 9.12 11.94
N GLN A 391 13.89 10.38 11.51
CA GLN A 391 14.94 11.31 11.15
C GLN A 391 15.06 12.37 12.24
N LEU A 392 16.28 12.83 12.49
CA LEU A 392 16.54 13.87 13.49
C LEU A 392 15.78 15.17 13.16
N ALA A 393 15.12 15.73 14.17
CA ALA A 393 14.47 17.03 14.07
C ALA A 393 15.53 18.14 13.94
N THR A 394 15.41 18.96 12.91
CA THR A 394 16.17 20.21 12.69
C THR A 394 15.20 21.27 12.17
N CYS A 395 15.56 22.56 12.24
CA CYS A 395 14.69 23.62 11.70
C CYS A 395 14.43 23.46 10.19
N GLU A 396 15.36 22.82 9.46
CA GLU A 396 15.24 22.52 8.04
C GLU A 396 14.36 21.27 7.81
N SER A 397 14.60 20.16 8.52
CA SER A 397 13.84 18.92 8.34
C SER A 397 12.38 19.03 8.82
N THR A 398 12.12 19.93 9.76
CA THR A 398 10.78 20.22 10.28
C THR A 398 10.07 21.34 9.53
N ASN A 399 10.66 21.90 8.46
CA ASN A 399 10.02 22.91 7.61
C ASN A 399 9.00 22.25 6.67
N VAL A 400 7.96 21.65 7.25
CA VAL A 400 6.89 20.96 6.54
C VAL A 400 5.58 21.75 6.63
N THR A 401 4.85 21.80 5.52
CA THR A 401 3.53 22.44 5.44
C THR A 401 2.45 21.36 5.44
N PHE A 402 1.66 21.32 6.52
CA PHE A 402 0.50 20.45 6.64
C PHE A 402 -0.49 20.98 7.70
N PRO A 403 -1.82 20.94 7.48
CA PRO A 403 -2.78 21.46 8.46
C PRO A 403 -2.72 20.80 9.84
N ALA A 404 -2.37 19.50 9.90
CA ALA A 404 -2.21 18.75 11.14
C ALA A 404 -0.73 18.45 11.46
N TRP A 405 0.15 19.41 11.22
CA TRP A 405 1.58 19.31 11.54
C TRP A 405 1.90 18.99 13.02
N SER A 406 0.98 19.26 13.95
CA SER A 406 1.07 18.85 15.37
C SER A 406 1.09 17.33 15.56
N GLU A 407 0.54 16.59 14.59
CA GLU A 407 0.46 15.12 14.56
C GLU A 407 1.62 14.47 13.81
N ILE A 408 2.60 15.28 13.37
CA ILE A 408 3.85 14.83 12.76
C ILE A 408 4.95 14.91 13.82
N PHE A 409 5.65 13.79 14.02
CA PHE A 409 6.65 13.63 15.06
C PHE A 409 7.99 13.25 14.46
N PHE A 410 9.05 13.97 14.80
CA PHE A 410 10.43 13.67 14.40
C PHE A 410 11.23 13.13 15.57
N LEU A 411 12.34 12.45 15.28
CA LEU A 411 13.25 11.96 16.32
C LEU A 411 13.89 13.13 17.05
N GLN A 412 13.76 13.17 18.37
CA GLN A 412 14.33 14.23 19.19
C GLN A 412 15.87 14.16 19.18
N PRO A 413 16.57 15.31 19.04
CA PRO A 413 18.01 15.36 19.25
C PRO A 413 18.36 14.92 20.68
N PHE A 414 19.33 14.03 20.83
CA PHE A 414 19.78 13.51 22.13
C PHE A 414 18.74 12.70 22.93
N ALA A 415 17.80 12.03 22.26
CA ALA A 415 16.89 11.10 22.91
C ALA A 415 17.66 10.04 23.74
N THR A 416 17.29 9.89 25.01
CA THR A 416 17.87 8.90 25.94
C THR A 416 17.16 7.55 25.89
N THR A 417 16.01 7.50 25.20
CA THR A 417 15.17 6.33 25.01
C THR A 417 15.44 5.67 23.65
N PRO A 418 15.28 4.34 23.52
CA PRO A 418 15.43 3.64 22.23
C PRO A 418 14.48 4.18 21.16
N ARG A 419 14.93 4.21 19.90
CA ARG A 419 14.22 4.75 18.71
C ARG A 419 12.78 4.24 18.55
N ASP A 420 12.48 3.05 19.04
CA ASP A 420 11.15 2.44 18.91
C ASP A 420 10.15 2.97 19.95
N HIS A 421 10.61 3.71 20.96
CA HIS A 421 9.74 4.29 21.98
C HIS A 421 9.08 5.59 21.51
N PRO A 422 7.79 5.79 21.83
CA PRO A 422 7.07 7.02 21.49
C PRO A 422 7.73 8.27 22.08
N ASP A 423 8.32 8.16 23.27
CA ASP A 423 8.94 9.28 24.00
C ASP A 423 10.24 9.77 23.36
N SER A 424 10.79 9.04 22.40
CA SER A 424 11.96 9.48 21.62
C SER A 424 11.60 10.51 20.54
N TYR A 425 10.30 10.76 20.34
CA TYR A 425 9.81 11.65 19.29
C TYR A 425 9.20 12.93 19.86
N ILE A 426 9.38 14.01 19.12
CA ILE A 426 8.85 15.34 19.42
C ILE A 426 8.00 15.82 18.25
N SER A 427 6.85 16.45 18.54
CA SER A 427 6.01 16.99 17.47
C SER A 427 6.69 18.17 16.76
N VAL A 428 6.37 18.38 15.49
CA VAL A 428 6.91 19.50 14.70
C VAL A 428 6.62 20.85 15.39
N GLU A 429 5.38 21.06 15.83
CA GLU A 429 4.97 22.27 16.53
C GLU A 429 5.79 22.52 17.81
N GLN A 430 5.96 21.48 18.63
CA GLN A 430 6.70 21.59 19.88
C GLN A 430 8.20 21.84 19.63
N TYR A 431 8.81 21.15 18.66
CA TYR A 431 10.23 21.33 18.36
C TYR A 431 10.52 22.74 17.84
N ARG A 432 9.73 23.22 16.87
CA ARG A 432 9.96 24.53 16.23
C ARG A 432 9.75 25.70 17.19
N THR A 433 8.82 25.56 18.14
CA THR A 433 8.61 26.56 19.20
C THR A 433 9.73 26.55 20.24
N GLN A 434 10.26 25.38 20.62
CA GLN A 434 11.38 25.27 21.56
C GLN A 434 12.69 25.83 21.00
N GLU A 435 13.01 25.51 19.74
CA GLU A 435 14.25 25.95 19.08
C GLU A 435 14.13 27.34 18.43
N GLY A 436 12.95 27.94 18.44
CA GLY A 436 12.73 29.25 17.81
C GLY A 436 12.90 29.25 16.29
N CYS A 437 12.65 28.12 15.62
CA CYS A 437 12.80 27.99 14.16
C CYS A 437 11.89 28.97 13.39
N ASP A 438 10.74 29.30 13.96
CA ASP A 438 9.74 30.23 13.41
C ASP A 438 9.87 31.66 13.96
N SER A 439 10.90 31.94 14.77
CA SER A 439 11.20 33.32 15.09
C SER A 439 11.74 33.96 13.82
N GLU A 440 10.86 34.63 13.06
CA GLU A 440 11.29 35.67 12.14
C GLU A 440 12.33 36.52 12.88
N ASP A 441 13.43 36.82 12.20
CA ASP A 441 14.61 37.48 12.72
C ASP A 441 14.19 38.76 13.45
N ASN A 442 13.83 38.62 14.73
CA ASN A 442 13.12 39.61 15.55
C ASN A 442 14.02 40.81 15.82
N ARG A 443 15.26 40.75 15.31
CA ARG A 443 16.20 41.84 15.11
C ARG A 443 15.51 43.09 14.58
N LEU A 444 14.61 43.00 13.61
CA LEU A 444 13.94 44.17 13.05
C LEU A 444 13.01 44.85 14.08
N LEU A 445 12.23 44.05 14.81
CA LEU A 445 11.34 44.51 15.88
C LEU A 445 12.15 45.05 17.09
N ILE A 446 13.25 44.37 17.44
CA ILE A 446 14.20 44.79 18.47
C ILE A 446 14.88 46.11 18.08
N ILE A 447 15.29 46.29 16.82
CA ILE A 447 15.87 47.54 16.31
C ILE A 447 14.83 48.67 16.37
N ILE A 448 13.58 48.42 16.00
CA ILE A 448 12.49 49.41 16.08
C ILE A 448 12.22 49.80 17.55
N LEU A 449 12.15 48.84 18.47
CA LEU A 449 11.94 49.13 19.89
C LEU A 449 13.14 49.87 20.51
N ALA A 450 14.37 49.47 20.17
CA ALA A 450 15.58 50.12 20.65
C ALA A 450 15.73 51.57 20.13
N THR A 451 15.38 51.81 18.87
CA THR A 451 15.38 53.16 18.29
C THR A 451 14.30 54.05 18.91
N LEU A 452 13.09 53.53 19.13
CA LEU A 452 12.02 54.25 19.85
C LEU A 452 12.42 54.60 21.29
N LEU A 453 13.03 53.66 22.01
CA LEU A 453 13.53 53.89 23.37
C LEU A 453 14.64 54.95 23.38
N GLY A 454 15.57 54.88 22.42
CA GLY A 454 16.64 55.87 22.25
C GLY A 454 16.09 57.28 22.02
N VAL A 455 15.10 57.43 21.14
CA VAL A 455 14.46 58.72 20.85
C VAL A 455 13.69 59.25 22.07
N ALA A 456 13.02 58.39 22.83
CA ALA A 456 12.30 58.80 24.05
C ALA A 456 13.26 59.32 25.13
N ILE A 457 14.41 58.65 25.34
CA ILE A 457 15.43 59.07 26.30
C ILE A 457 16.06 60.40 25.86
N LEU A 458 16.40 60.54 24.58
CA LEU A 458 16.97 61.78 24.03
C LEU A 458 15.98 62.94 24.13
N GLY A 459 14.72 62.71 23.78
CA GLY A 459 13.64 63.70 23.91
C GLY A 459 13.41 64.11 25.36
N GLY A 460 13.42 63.15 26.29
CA GLY A 460 13.32 63.40 27.73
C GLY A 460 14.50 64.19 28.28
N ALA A 461 15.73 63.86 27.86
CA ALA A 461 16.94 64.58 28.28
C ALA A 461 16.97 66.02 27.75
N ILE A 462 16.62 66.22 26.47
CA ILE A 462 16.55 67.57 25.87
C ILE A 462 15.42 68.37 26.51
N GLY A 463 14.23 67.80 26.67
CA GLY A 463 13.09 68.44 27.32
C GLY A 463 13.40 68.80 28.78
N GLY A 464 14.00 67.88 29.54
CA GLY A 464 14.45 68.11 30.90
C GLY A 464 15.51 69.21 31.00
N PHE A 465 16.48 69.23 30.09
CA PHE A 465 17.51 70.27 30.03
C PHE A 465 16.93 71.65 29.69
N LEU A 466 15.99 71.72 28.74
CA LEU A 466 15.30 72.96 28.38
C LEU A 466 14.43 73.48 29.54
N CYS A 467 13.69 72.61 30.21
CA CYS A 467 12.91 72.95 31.40
C CYS A 467 13.81 73.44 32.55
N TRP A 468 14.94 72.77 32.81
CA TRP A 468 15.91 73.18 33.81
C TRP A 468 16.52 74.54 33.48
N ARG A 469 16.91 74.77 32.23
CA ARG A 469 17.44 76.07 31.77
C ARG A 469 16.41 77.18 31.89
N HIS A 470 15.15 76.91 31.59
CA HIS A 470 14.06 77.88 31.72
C HIS A 470 13.77 78.20 33.19
N TYR A 471 13.75 77.19 34.06
CA TYR A 471 13.58 77.38 35.51
C TYR A 471 14.71 78.22 36.10
N ARG A 472 15.96 77.89 35.77
CA ARG A 472 17.14 78.64 36.24
C ARG A 472 17.17 80.08 35.74
N ARG A 473 16.72 80.34 34.50
CA ARG A 473 16.55 81.71 33.97
C ARG A 473 15.45 82.47 34.70
N LYS A 474 14.34 81.83 35.08
CA LYS A 474 13.29 82.44 35.91
C LYS A 474 13.79 82.79 37.31
N GLU A 475 14.54 81.89 37.96
CA GLU A 475 15.16 82.19 39.27
C GLU A 475 16.13 83.37 39.18
N GLN A 476 16.93 83.46 38.11
CA GLN A 476 17.84 84.59 37.90
C GLN A 476 17.09 85.93 37.69
N MET A 477 15.92 85.91 37.03
CA MET A 477 15.09 87.12 36.89
C MET A 477 14.38 87.52 38.20
N LEU A 478 13.93 86.55 39.00
CA LEU A 478 13.33 86.81 40.32
C LEU A 478 14.36 87.39 41.33
N ILE A 479 15.62 86.97 41.26
CA ILE A 479 16.73 87.53 42.07
C ILE A 479 17.09 88.97 41.62
N LEU A 480 16.85 89.33 40.36
CA LEU A 480 17.02 90.70 39.84
C LEU A 480 15.86 91.62 40.23
N GLU A 481 14.62 91.12 40.31
CA GLU A 481 13.47 91.89 40.81
C GLU A 481 13.56 92.15 42.32
N GLN A 482 14.18 91.26 43.09
CA GLN A 482 14.36 91.44 44.54
C GLN A 482 15.42 92.50 44.92
N LYS A 483 16.21 93.00 43.96
CA LYS A 483 17.20 94.08 44.17
C LYS A 483 16.71 95.49 43.82
N VAL A 484 15.50 95.67 43.31
CA VAL A 484 14.99 96.99 42.87
C VAL A 484 13.88 97.56 43.77
N VAL A 485 13.36 96.84 44.77
CA VAL A 485 12.28 97.38 45.61
C VAL A 485 12.69 97.48 47.08
N GLN A 486 13.20 98.66 47.47
CA GLN A 486 13.07 99.14 48.84
C GLN A 486 11.71 99.84 48.99
N PRO A 487 10.92 99.55 50.04
CA PRO A 487 9.69 100.27 50.32
C PRO A 487 10.01 101.49 51.21
N ARG A 488 9.65 102.70 50.76
CA ARG A 488 9.45 103.84 51.65
C ARG A 488 7.99 104.29 51.59
N THR A 489 7.46 104.41 52.80
CA THR A 489 6.10 104.65 53.26
C THR A 489 5.62 106.10 53.13
N TYR A 490 4.32 106.26 52.81
CA TYR A 490 3.35 107.30 53.26
C TYR A 490 3.61 108.76 52.78
N ARG A 491 2.63 109.66 52.50
CA ARG A 491 1.19 109.78 52.77
C ARG A 491 0.62 110.94 51.91
N GLU A 492 -0.71 110.97 51.73
CA GLU A 492 -1.57 112.12 51.33
C GLU A 492 -1.35 112.66 49.90
N THR A 493 -2.37 112.82 49.05
CA THR A 493 -3.58 113.61 49.25
C THR A 493 -4.78 113.08 48.47
N GLN A 494 -5.93 113.54 48.94
CA GLN A 494 -7.29 113.11 48.70
C GLN A 494 -7.96 113.99 47.61
N ILE A 495 -9.03 113.44 47.01
CA ILE A 495 -10.17 114.13 46.35
C ILE A 495 -9.99 114.55 44.89
N LEU A 496 -10.89 114.03 44.05
CA LEU A 496 -11.72 114.67 43.00
C LEU A 496 -11.92 113.61 41.88
N LEU A 497 -13.07 113.39 41.25
CA LEU A 497 -14.42 113.90 41.34
C LEU A 497 -15.23 112.97 40.41
N LYS A 498 -16.37 112.49 40.91
CA LYS A 498 -17.48 111.88 40.17
C LYS A 498 -17.97 112.84 39.07
N LEU A 499 -18.19 112.38 37.83
CA LEU A 499 -18.99 112.94 36.72
C LEU A 499 -18.36 112.39 35.41
N GLU A 500 -19.05 112.04 34.35
CA GLU A 500 -20.43 111.68 34.06
C GLU A 500 -20.38 111.15 32.62
N THR A 501 -21.29 110.25 32.30
CA THR A 501 -21.65 109.82 30.95
C THR A 501 -22.14 110.98 30.09
N VAL A 502 -21.48 111.26 28.96
CA VAL A 502 -22.11 111.70 27.68
C VAL A 502 -21.05 111.38 26.61
N GLY A 503 -21.22 110.45 25.67
CA GLY A 503 -22.28 110.44 24.67
C GLY A 503 -22.05 111.55 23.66
N THR A 504 -21.53 111.25 22.47
CA THR A 504 -21.97 111.91 21.23
C THR A 504 -21.49 111.13 20.01
N LEU A 505 -22.43 110.38 19.44
CA LEU A 505 -22.51 110.15 18.01
C LEU A 505 -22.50 111.51 17.29
N LYS A 506 -21.76 111.59 16.19
CA LYS A 506 -22.10 112.45 15.07
C LYS A 506 -21.78 111.71 13.78
N THR A 507 -22.82 111.29 13.09
CA THR A 507 -22.81 111.01 11.66
C THR A 507 -23.22 112.26 10.88
N ASP A 508 -22.87 112.21 9.60
CA ASP A 508 -23.46 112.86 8.42
C ASP A 508 -22.86 114.19 7.97
N PHE A 509 -21.99 114.09 6.95
CA PHE A 509 -22.28 114.51 5.57
C PHE A 509 -21.62 113.56 4.57
#